data_AF-A0A929JCR7-F1
#
_entry.id   AF-A0A929JCR7-F1
#
_cell.length_a   1.000
_cell.length_b   1.000
_cell.length_c   1.000
_cell.angle_alpha   90.00
_cell.angle_beta   90.00
_cell.angle_gamma   90.00
#
_symmetry.space_group_name_H-M   'P 1'
#
loop_
_entity.id
_entity.type
_entity.pdbx_description
1 polymer ?
#
loop_
_entity_poly.entity_id
_entity_poly.type
_entity_poly.pdbx_seq_one_letter_code
_entity_poly.pdbx_strand_id
1 'polypeptide(L)' 'QQEIDARLAKWTAPAPKETRGTLAKYAKLVSSASEGAVTDKF' A
#
# COMPACT_ATOMS: atom_id res chain seq x y z
N GLN A 1 -21.67 7.46 -6.46
CA GLN A 1 -20.27 7.47 -6.96
C GLN A 1 -19.54 8.76 -6.63
N GLN A 2 -20.13 9.94 -6.93
CA GLN A 2 -19.50 11.25 -6.72
C GLN A 2 -18.92 11.51 -5.31
N GLU A 3 -19.58 11.05 -4.24
CA GLU A 3 -19.08 11.25 -2.87
C GLU A 3 -17.79 10.45 -2.58
N ILE A 4 -17.72 9.20 -3.04
CA ILE A 4 -16.54 8.35 -2.83
C ILE A 4 -15.36 8.93 -3.59
N ASP A 5 -15.57 9.35 -4.84
CA ASP A 5 -14.52 9.94 -5.67
C ASP A 5 -13.97 11.24 -5.03
N ALA A 6 -14.86 12.07 -4.47
CA ALA A 6 -14.47 13.29 -3.76
C ALA A 6 -13.68 13.00 -2.47
N ARG A 7 -13.97 11.89 -1.78
CA ARG A 7 -13.24 11.45 -0.58
C ARG A 7 -11.87 10.88 -0.95
N LEU A 8 -11.78 10.10 -2.02
CA LEU A 8 -10.52 9.57 -2.55
C LEU A 8 -9.61 10.70 -3.04
N ALA A 9 -10.16 11.72 -3.69
CA ALA A 9 -9.40 12.90 -4.12
C ALA A 9 -8.78 13.68 -2.95
N LYS A 10 -9.38 13.62 -1.76
CA LYS A 10 -8.86 14.25 -0.53
C LYS A 10 -7.99 13.32 0.31
N TRP A 11 -7.97 12.02 -0.01
CA TRP A 11 -7.25 11.04 0.78
C TRP A 11 -5.75 11.13 0.51
N THR A 12 -4.96 11.16 1.57
CA THR A 12 -3.49 11.12 1.51
C THR A 12 -3.00 9.93 2.33
N ALA A 13 -2.17 9.10 1.71
CA ALA A 13 -1.61 7.95 2.39
C ALA A 13 -0.74 8.39 3.58
N PRO A 14 -0.92 7.79 4.78
CA PRO A 14 -0.07 8.08 5.93
C PRO A 14 1.36 7.59 5.69
N ALA A 15 2.31 8.16 6.43
CA ALA A 15 3.70 7.73 6.38
C ALA A 15 3.85 6.25 6.83
N PRO A 16 4.78 5.48 6.23
CA PRO A 16 5.08 4.12 6.68
C PRO A 16 5.55 4.12 8.13
N LYS A 17 5.05 3.16 8.92
CA LYS A 17 5.47 2.96 10.32
C LYS A 17 6.96 2.59 10.42
N GLU A 18 7.40 1.73 9.51
CA GLU A 18 8.79 1.27 9.44
C GLU A 18 9.44 1.81 8.18
N THR A 19 10.54 2.54 8.35
CA THR A 19 11.29 3.15 7.23
C THR A 19 12.52 2.33 6.83
N ARG A 20 12.94 1.36 7.67
CA ARG A 20 14.10 0.49 7.45
C ARG A 20 13.83 -0.96 7.88
N GLY A 21 14.78 -1.86 7.58
CA GLY A 21 14.69 -3.27 7.95
C GLY A 21 13.76 -4.09 7.05
N THR A 22 13.46 -5.30 7.49
CA THR A 22 12.68 -6.28 6.71
C THR A 22 11.25 -5.82 6.46
N LEU A 23 10.61 -5.16 7.43
CA LEU A 23 9.23 -4.66 7.27
C LEU A 23 9.14 -3.53 6.25
N ALA A 24 10.15 -2.65 6.19
CA ALA A 24 10.20 -1.62 5.14
C ALA A 24 10.45 -2.21 3.75
N LYS A 25 11.20 -3.32 3.64
CA LYS A 25 11.35 -4.06 2.36
C LYS A 25 10.03 -4.72 1.97
N TYR A 26 9.38 -5.41 2.90
CA TYR A 26 8.11 -6.09 2.67
C TYR A 26 7.02 -5.11 2.20
N ALA A 27 6.85 -3.99 2.92
CA ALA A 27 5.84 -2.97 2.57
C ALA A 27 6.03 -2.36 1.17
N LYS A 28 7.24 -2.42 0.60
CA LYS A 28 7.55 -1.92 -0.75
C LYS A 28 7.31 -2.96 -1.84
N LEU A 29 7.41 -4.25 -1.52
CA LEU A 29 7.47 -5.33 -2.51
C LEU A 29 6.23 -6.22 -2.53
N VAL A 30 5.45 -6.24 -1.45
CA VAL A 30 4.29 -7.12 -1.31
C VAL A 30 3.16 -6.75 -2.28
N SER A 31 2.62 -7.75 -2.96
CA SER A 31 1.39 -7.62 -3.76
C SER A 31 0.13 -7.61 -2.90
N SER A 32 -1.03 -7.36 -3.50
CA SER A 32 -2.29 -7.39 -2.76
C SER A 32 -2.64 -8.80 -2.25
N ALA A 33 -3.48 -8.89 -1.22
CA ALA A 33 -3.91 -10.18 -0.67
C ALA A 33 -4.66 -11.04 -1.70
N SER A 34 -5.44 -10.41 -2.59
CA SER A 34 -6.13 -11.10 -3.69
C SER A 34 -5.16 -11.71 -4.70
N GLU A 35 -3.93 -11.22 -4.75
CA GLU A 35 -2.85 -11.72 -5.62
C GLU A 35 -1.86 -12.62 -4.88
N GLY A 36 -2.19 -13.01 -3.64
CA GLY A 36 -1.39 -13.94 -2.84
C GLY A 36 -0.30 -13.30 -1.98
N ALA A 37 -0.23 -11.96 -1.89
CA ALA A 37 0.75 -11.24 -1.06
C ALA A 37 2.21 -11.68 -1.31
N VAL A 38 2.53 -11.97 -2.57
CA VAL A 38 3.87 -12.35 -3.03
C VAL A 38 4.79 -11.13 -3.08
N THR A 39 6.11 -11.33 -3.02
CA THR A 39 7.09 -10.23 -2.88
C THR A 39 8.07 -10.12 -4.06
N ASP A 40 7.86 -10.92 -5.10
CA ASP A 40 8.73 -11.12 -6.27
C ASP A 40 7.96 -10.96 -7.60
N LYS A 41 6.79 -10.33 -7.56
CA LYS A 41 5.90 -10.20 -8.73
C LYS A 41 6.39 -9.20 -9.79
N PHE A 42 7.31 -8.30 -9.44
CA PHE A 42 7.81 -7.20 -10.29
C PHE A 42 9.33 -7.09 -10.22
#